data_AF-A0AAD7EXT9-F1
#
_entry.id   AF-A0AAD7EXT9-F1
#
_cell.length_a   1.000
_cell.length_b   1.000
_cell.length_c   1.000
_cell.angle_alpha   90.00
_cell.angle_beta   90.00
_cell.angle_gamma   90.00
#
_symmetry.space_group_name_H-M   'P 1'
#
loop_
_entity.id
_entity.type
_entity.pdbx_description
1 polymer ?
#
loop_
_entity_poly.entity_id
_entity_poly.type
_entity_poly.pdbx_seq_one_letter_code
_entity_poly.pdbx_strand_id
1 'polypeptide(L)'
;MFSPFTSHLGTNYCPRDEEIPRIKNLLIKPSVRLTRLNDEIAGLRMALDRLIEEHNALSAYVDSHKALLSPIRRLPLDVIEEIFMFCVPYGMSATEGPLLLGGICRSWRAISISMPRLWSYIHVVSPSWYLSLPERGQYDARFGKWLNVCTRRAGSLLLSISLADRVISAETLRVLVSLASRWGSIRFVLPLLLLQRLSDSLVETDVPLLRDIDLTIFPPRLKSCDSQ
;
A
#
# COMPACT_ATOMS: atom_id res chain seq x y z
N MET A 1 -13.40 -45.03 -24.46
CA MET A 1 -14.66 -45.78 -24.69
C MET A 1 -14.99 -45.66 -26.16
N PHE A 2 -15.14 -46.77 -26.88
CA PHE A 2 -15.58 -46.75 -28.27
C PHE A 2 -17.11 -46.73 -28.29
N SER A 3 -17.71 -45.72 -28.93
CA SER A 3 -19.15 -45.62 -29.13
C SER A 3 -19.49 -45.93 -30.59
N PRO A 4 -20.47 -46.79 -30.88
CA PRO A 4 -20.95 -46.99 -32.25
C PRO A 4 -21.62 -45.72 -32.84
N PHE A 5 -21.89 -44.72 -32.00
CA PHE A 5 -22.46 -43.43 -32.39
C PHE A 5 -21.42 -42.32 -32.55
N THR A 6 -20.11 -42.63 -32.57
CA THR A 6 -19.02 -41.63 -32.56
C THR A 6 -19.16 -40.61 -33.70
N SER A 7 -19.56 -41.04 -34.91
CA SER A 7 -19.77 -40.16 -36.08
C SER A 7 -20.94 -39.17 -35.91
N HIS A 8 -21.83 -39.40 -34.96
CA HIS A 8 -23.01 -38.57 -34.70
C HIS A 8 -22.82 -37.62 -33.51
N LEU A 9 -21.80 -37.84 -32.66
CA LEU A 9 -21.52 -36.97 -31.51
C LEU A 9 -21.10 -35.57 -31.97
N GLY A 10 -21.68 -34.53 -31.36
CA GLY A 10 -21.40 -33.12 -31.71
C GLY A 10 -22.11 -32.62 -32.98
N THR A 11 -23.08 -33.38 -33.51
CA THR A 11 -23.89 -33.00 -34.67
C THR A 11 -25.36 -32.78 -34.27
N ASN A 12 -26.18 -32.23 -35.16
CA ASN A 12 -27.64 -32.10 -34.96
C ASN A 12 -28.41 -33.40 -35.32
N TYR A 13 -27.74 -34.55 -35.36
CA TYR A 13 -28.36 -35.82 -35.70
C TYR A 13 -29.43 -36.23 -34.66
N CYS A 14 -30.64 -36.57 -35.15
CA CYS A 14 -31.72 -37.10 -34.32
C CYS A 14 -31.70 -38.65 -34.36
N PRO A 15 -31.53 -39.34 -33.21
CA PRO A 15 -31.55 -40.80 -33.17
C PRO A 15 -32.90 -41.36 -33.60
N ARG A 16 -32.90 -42.49 -34.32
CA ARG A 16 -34.11 -43.25 -34.63
C ARG A 16 -34.65 -43.93 -33.37
N ASP A 17 -35.94 -44.24 -33.34
CA ASP A 17 -36.60 -44.86 -32.18
C ASP A 17 -35.92 -46.15 -31.68
N GLU A 18 -35.36 -46.94 -32.60
CA GLU A 18 -34.62 -48.18 -32.32
C GLU A 18 -33.22 -47.94 -31.71
N GLU A 19 -32.63 -46.77 -31.94
CA GLU A 19 -31.29 -46.39 -31.47
C GLU A 19 -31.34 -45.83 -30.04
N ILE A 20 -32.44 -45.17 -29.66
CA ILE A 20 -32.66 -44.62 -28.32
C ILE A 20 -32.40 -45.65 -27.19
N PRO A 21 -32.97 -46.87 -27.18
CA PRO A 21 -32.70 -47.85 -26.13
C PRO A 21 -31.25 -48.33 -26.12
N ARG A 22 -30.60 -48.41 -27.30
CA ARG A 22 -29.17 -48.79 -27.41
C ARG A 22 -28.27 -47.71 -26.80
N ILE A 23 -28.55 -46.44 -27.08
CA ILE A 23 -27.84 -45.29 -26.48
C ILE A 23 -28.06 -45.28 -24.97
N LYS A 24 -29.31 -45.43 -24.50
CA LYS A 24 -29.62 -45.52 -23.05
C LYS A 24 -28.81 -46.61 -22.37
N ASN A 25 -28.74 -47.81 -22.95
CA ASN A 25 -27.99 -48.93 -22.39
C ASN A 25 -26.47 -48.65 -22.34
N LEU A 26 -25.90 -48.09 -23.42
CA LEU A 26 -24.50 -47.68 -23.48
C LEU A 26 -24.12 -46.69 -22.37
N LEU A 27 -25.06 -45.83 -21.95
CA LEU A 27 -24.85 -44.82 -20.92
C LEU A 27 -24.97 -45.36 -19.48
N ILE A 28 -25.53 -46.55 -19.23
CA ILE A 28 -25.75 -47.07 -17.87
C ILE A 28 -24.43 -47.15 -17.08
N LYS A 29 -23.43 -47.88 -17.61
CA LYS A 29 -22.14 -48.06 -16.93
C LYS A 29 -21.35 -46.74 -16.77
N PRO A 30 -21.18 -45.91 -17.81
CA PRO A 30 -20.53 -44.61 -17.69
C PRO A 30 -21.21 -43.69 -16.66
N SER A 31 -22.54 -43.63 -16.66
CA SER A 31 -23.29 -42.78 -15.72
C SER A 31 -23.08 -43.21 -14.28
N VAL A 32 -23.12 -44.52 -13.99
CA VAL A 32 -22.82 -45.03 -12.63
C VAL A 32 -21.39 -44.71 -12.21
N ARG A 33 -20.41 -44.86 -13.11
CA ARG A 33 -19.01 -44.51 -12.81
C ARG A 33 -18.84 -43.02 -12.57
N LEU A 34 -19.55 -42.18 -13.33
CA LEU A 34 -19.53 -40.72 -13.18
C LEU A 34 -20.11 -40.30 -11.82
N THR A 35 -21.25 -40.88 -11.41
CA THR A 35 -21.81 -40.66 -10.07
C THR A 35 -20.80 -41.02 -8.98
N ARG A 36 -20.19 -42.21 -9.06
CA ARG A 36 -19.17 -42.64 -8.08
C ARG A 36 -17.97 -41.69 -8.00
N LEU A 37 -17.49 -41.19 -9.14
CA LEU A 37 -16.39 -40.22 -9.17
C LEU A 37 -16.82 -38.88 -8.57
N ASN A 38 -18.04 -38.43 -8.81
CA ASN A 38 -18.55 -37.20 -8.21
C ASN A 38 -18.65 -37.32 -6.69
N ASP A 39 -19.11 -38.47 -6.17
CA ASP A 39 -19.16 -38.73 -4.73
C ASP A 39 -17.76 -38.75 -4.10
N GLU A 40 -16.78 -39.37 -4.78
CA GLU A 40 -15.38 -39.41 -4.36
C GLU A 40 -14.75 -38.01 -4.37
N ILE A 41 -14.99 -37.21 -5.41
CA ILE A 41 -14.57 -35.81 -5.49
C ILE A 41 -15.20 -35.00 -4.36
N ALA A 42 -16.50 -35.18 -4.09
CA ALA A 42 -17.19 -34.48 -3.01
C ALA A 42 -16.58 -34.83 -1.65
N GLY A 43 -16.35 -36.12 -1.37
CA GLY A 43 -15.72 -36.57 -0.13
C GLY A 43 -14.30 -36.04 0.05
N LEU A 44 -13.48 -36.07 -1.01
CA LEU A 44 -12.12 -35.52 -0.96
C LEU A 44 -12.10 -34.01 -0.75
N ARG A 45 -13.03 -33.26 -1.37
CA ARG A 45 -13.18 -31.82 -1.15
C ARG A 45 -13.52 -31.51 0.30
N MET A 46 -14.49 -32.22 0.89
CA MET A 46 -14.83 -32.06 2.31
C MET A 46 -13.64 -32.37 3.23
N ALA A 47 -12.87 -33.42 2.93
CA ALA A 47 -11.68 -33.75 3.70
C ALA A 47 -10.59 -32.68 3.58
N LEU A 48 -10.40 -32.12 2.39
CA LEU A 48 -9.48 -31.02 2.13
C LEU A 48 -9.89 -29.76 2.89
N ASP A 49 -11.16 -29.36 2.81
CA ASP A 49 -11.67 -28.16 3.49
C ASP A 49 -11.45 -28.27 5.01
N ARG A 50 -11.74 -29.43 5.60
CA ARG A 50 -11.46 -29.70 7.02
C ARG A 50 -9.98 -29.57 7.37
N LEU A 51 -9.08 -30.10 6.52
CA LEU A 51 -7.64 -30.00 6.75
C LEU A 51 -7.12 -28.57 6.59
N ILE A 52 -7.70 -27.78 5.69
CA ILE A 52 -7.37 -26.35 5.53
C ILE A 52 -7.79 -25.58 6.78
N GLU A 53 -8.98 -25.85 7.32
CA GLU A 53 -9.44 -25.23 8.56
C GLU A 53 -8.52 -25.57 9.74
N GLU A 54 -8.17 -26.85 9.91
CA GLU A 54 -7.26 -27.32 10.96
C GLU A 54 -5.85 -26.72 10.79
N HIS A 55 -5.32 -26.71 9.56
CA HIS A 55 -4.05 -26.07 9.22
C HIS A 55 -4.05 -24.59 9.59
N ASN A 56 -5.09 -23.84 9.19
CA ASN A 56 -5.17 -22.41 9.45
C ASN A 56 -5.26 -22.12 10.96
N ALA A 57 -6.01 -22.91 11.71
CA ALA A 57 -6.10 -22.80 13.16
C ALA A 57 -4.74 -23.06 13.84
N LEU A 58 -4.06 -24.15 13.46
CA LEU A 58 -2.74 -24.49 13.99
C LEU A 58 -1.66 -23.49 13.58
N SER A 59 -1.68 -23.03 12.32
CA SER A 59 -0.77 -22.00 11.83
C SER A 59 -0.92 -20.71 12.63
N ALA A 60 -2.16 -20.24 12.84
CA ALA A 60 -2.43 -19.06 13.66
C ALA A 60 -1.97 -19.25 15.11
N TYR A 61 -2.15 -20.43 15.69
CA TYR A 61 -1.66 -20.75 17.03
C TYR A 61 -0.13 -20.70 17.10
N VAL A 62 0.57 -21.37 16.19
CA VAL A 62 2.04 -21.40 16.13
C VAL A 62 2.61 -20.00 15.90
N ASP A 63 2.06 -19.25 14.94
CA ASP A 63 2.53 -17.91 14.61
C ASP A 63 2.33 -16.93 15.78
N SER A 64 1.21 -17.03 16.50
CA SER A 64 0.97 -16.24 17.70
C SER A 64 2.03 -16.49 18.78
N HIS A 65 2.41 -17.76 19.00
CA HIS A 65 3.45 -18.11 19.98
C HIS A 65 4.84 -17.72 19.51
N LYS A 66 5.18 -17.93 18.24
CA LYS A 66 6.44 -17.44 17.65
C LYS A 66 6.55 -15.91 17.77
N ALA A 67 5.46 -15.19 17.57
CA ALA A 67 5.44 -13.75 17.73
C ALA A 67 5.72 -13.30 19.18
N LEU A 68 5.36 -14.10 20.20
CA LEU A 68 5.74 -13.85 21.60
C LEU A 68 7.26 -13.97 21.81
N LEU A 69 7.91 -14.88 21.10
CA LEU A 69 9.35 -15.12 21.17
C LEU A 69 10.17 -14.13 20.33
N SER A 70 9.51 -13.27 19.56
CA SER A 70 10.17 -12.31 18.69
C SER A 70 11.16 -11.44 19.48
N PRO A 71 12.45 -11.37 19.07
CA PRO A 71 13.47 -10.57 19.75
C PRO A 71 13.08 -9.11 19.91
N ILE A 72 12.27 -8.58 18.99
CA ILE A 72 11.83 -7.19 18.97
C ILE A 72 11.00 -6.80 20.20
N ARG A 73 10.37 -7.78 20.88
CA ARG A 73 9.63 -7.56 22.12
C ARG A 73 10.53 -7.39 23.35
N ARG A 74 11.81 -7.77 23.24
CA ARG A 74 12.81 -7.67 24.31
C ARG A 74 13.74 -6.47 24.12
N LEU A 75 13.60 -5.73 23.01
CA LEU A 75 14.39 -4.54 22.79
C LEU A 75 13.97 -3.45 23.77
N PRO A 76 14.94 -2.75 24.39
CA PRO A 76 14.70 -1.51 25.10
C PRO A 76 13.98 -0.48 24.23
N LEU A 77 13.21 0.41 24.87
CA LEU A 77 12.39 1.40 24.19
C LEU A 77 13.23 2.35 23.31
N ASP A 78 14.36 2.82 23.84
CA ASP A 78 15.33 3.67 23.15
C ASP A 78 15.87 3.03 21.86
N VAL A 79 16.12 1.72 21.87
CA VAL A 79 16.54 0.98 20.66
C VAL A 79 15.42 0.94 19.63
N ILE A 80 14.17 0.74 20.05
CA ILE A 80 13.01 0.74 19.13
C ILE A 80 12.79 2.13 18.54
N GLU A 81 12.87 3.18 19.37
CA GLU A 81 12.78 4.57 18.95
C GLU A 81 13.87 4.93 17.92
N GLU A 82 15.10 4.47 18.14
CA GLU A 82 16.20 4.69 17.20
C GLU A 82 15.97 3.95 15.87
N ILE A 83 15.47 2.70 15.91
CA ILE A 83 15.03 1.98 14.70
C ILE A 83 13.96 2.79 13.95
N PHE A 84 13.00 3.37 14.66
CA PHE A 84 11.95 4.19 14.04
C PHE A 84 12.54 5.42 13.35
N MET A 85 13.54 6.06 13.96
CA MET A 85 14.26 7.18 13.35
C MET A 85 15.00 6.79 12.08
N PHE A 86 15.58 5.58 12.01
CA PHE A 86 16.19 5.06 10.78
C PHE A 86 15.17 4.78 9.67
N CYS A 87 13.88 4.63 9.97
CA CYS A 87 12.85 4.43 8.96
C CYS A 87 12.35 5.75 8.32
N VAL A 88 12.68 6.91 8.89
CA VAL A 88 12.24 8.24 8.40
C VAL A 88 12.82 8.65 7.04
N PRO A 89 14.12 8.43 6.73
CA PRO A 89 14.76 8.96 5.51
C PRO A 89 14.30 8.28 4.21
N TYR A 90 13.69 7.10 4.28
CA TYR A 90 13.34 6.29 3.12
C TYR A 90 12.01 6.67 2.46
N GLY A 91 11.50 7.88 2.77
CA GLY A 91 10.23 8.37 2.27
C GLY A 91 9.06 7.96 3.16
N MET A 92 7.99 8.76 3.13
CA MET A 92 6.78 8.51 3.89
C MET A 92 5.54 8.63 3.00
N SER A 93 5.35 7.65 2.12
CA SER A 93 4.06 7.41 1.47
C SER A 93 3.06 6.82 2.47
N ALA A 94 1.77 6.66 2.15
CA ALA A 94 0.83 5.94 3.03
C ALA A 94 1.27 4.47 3.31
N THR A 95 2.27 3.99 2.58
CA THR A 95 2.96 2.71 2.70
C THR A 95 4.33 2.80 3.40
N GLU A 96 4.80 3.99 3.81
CA GLU A 96 6.13 4.20 4.39
C GLU A 96 6.05 5.25 5.55
N GLY A 97 6.75 5.05 6.67
CA GLY A 97 6.82 6.02 7.79
C GLY A 97 6.04 5.69 9.08
N PRO A 98 5.77 6.68 9.97
CA PRO A 98 5.21 6.51 11.33
C PRO A 98 3.86 5.80 11.35
N LEU A 99 3.08 5.96 10.28
CA LEU A 99 1.80 5.28 10.10
C LEU A 99 1.98 3.79 9.75
N LEU A 100 3.00 3.45 8.96
CA LEU A 100 3.39 2.05 8.70
C LEU A 100 3.87 1.40 10.00
N LEU A 101 4.74 2.09 10.74
CA LEU A 101 5.22 1.62 12.05
C LEU A 101 4.05 1.39 13.01
N GLY A 102 3.06 2.30 12.99
CA GLY A 102 1.81 2.13 13.71
C GLY A 102 0.90 1.02 13.17
N GLY A 103 1.12 0.51 11.95
CA GLY A 103 0.39 -0.61 11.37
C GLY A 103 0.85 -1.98 11.86
N ILE A 104 2.11 -2.09 12.32
CA ILE A 104 2.75 -3.37 12.63
C ILE A 104 2.14 -4.07 13.84
N CYS A 105 2.06 -3.39 15.00
CA CYS A 105 1.42 -3.95 16.19
C CYS A 105 0.94 -2.85 17.15
N ARG A 106 0.15 -3.23 18.17
CA ARG A 106 -0.36 -2.28 19.19
C ARG A 106 0.76 -1.55 19.95
N SER A 107 1.84 -2.26 20.30
CA SER A 107 2.98 -1.67 21.02
C SER A 107 3.69 -0.62 20.16
N TRP A 108 3.99 -0.95 18.90
CA TRP A 108 4.65 -0.02 17.97
C TRP A 108 3.80 1.19 17.66
N ARG A 109 2.48 1.00 17.57
CA ARG A 109 1.53 2.11 17.45
C ARG A 109 1.58 3.03 18.66
N ALA A 110 1.61 2.49 19.88
CA ALA A 110 1.72 3.30 21.09
C ALA A 110 3.02 4.12 21.09
N ILE A 111 4.16 3.48 20.81
CA ILE A 111 5.48 4.12 20.74
C ILE A 111 5.51 5.21 19.65
N SER A 112 5.07 4.88 18.44
CA SER A 112 5.02 5.83 17.32
C SER A 112 4.17 7.05 17.68
N ILE A 113 2.99 6.85 18.29
CA ILE A 113 2.12 7.95 18.73
C ILE A 113 2.78 8.81 19.81
N SER A 114 3.48 8.19 20.77
CA SER A 114 4.09 8.89 21.92
C SER A 114 5.45 9.51 21.64
N MET A 115 5.95 9.45 20.40
CA MET A 115 7.28 9.92 20.02
C MET A 115 7.21 11.20 19.16
N PRO A 116 7.11 12.41 19.74
CA PRO A 116 6.99 13.66 18.98
C PRO A 116 8.10 13.86 17.93
N ARG A 117 9.33 13.45 18.25
CA ARG A 117 10.48 13.54 17.36
C ARG A 117 10.28 12.77 16.05
N LEU A 118 9.53 11.67 16.07
CA LEU A 118 9.21 10.92 14.86
C LEU A 118 8.30 11.73 13.91
N TRP A 119 7.39 12.54 14.46
CA TRP A 119 6.43 13.36 13.70
C TRP A 119 6.98 14.72 13.28
N SER A 120 8.15 15.12 13.81
CA SER A 120 8.81 16.37 13.42
C SER A 120 9.54 16.26 12.09
N TYR A 121 9.75 15.05 11.56
CA TYR A 121 10.27 14.83 10.22
C TYR A 121 9.12 14.57 9.26
N ILE A 122 9.05 15.36 8.20
CA ILE A 122 7.95 15.37 7.23
C ILE A 122 8.58 15.17 5.85
N HIS A 123 8.46 13.98 5.27
CA HIS A 123 9.01 13.68 3.96
C HIS A 123 7.90 13.34 2.95
N VAL A 124 7.88 14.04 1.83
CA VAL A 124 6.75 14.02 0.88
C VAL A 124 7.31 13.93 -0.52
N VAL A 125 6.97 12.86 -1.23
CA VAL A 125 7.32 12.70 -2.65
C VAL A 125 6.04 12.46 -3.41
N SER A 126 5.78 13.31 -4.39
CA SER A 126 4.69 13.12 -5.33
C SER A 126 5.02 11.92 -6.22
N PRO A 127 4.24 10.83 -6.19
CA PRO A 127 4.50 9.68 -7.04
C PRO A 127 4.44 10.07 -8.52
N SER A 128 5.31 9.52 -9.36
CA SER A 128 5.34 9.86 -10.79
C SER A 128 4.00 9.63 -11.51
N TRP A 129 3.25 8.60 -11.11
CA TRP A 129 1.92 8.27 -11.64
C TRP A 129 0.81 9.24 -11.21
N TYR A 130 1.03 10.05 -10.17
CA TYR A 130 0.06 11.06 -9.71
C TYR A 130 -0.16 12.16 -10.76
N LEU A 131 0.86 12.45 -11.58
CA LEU A 131 0.79 13.44 -12.65
C LEU A 131 -0.21 13.09 -13.76
N SER A 132 -0.60 11.81 -13.84
CA SER A 132 -1.48 11.24 -14.87
C SER A 132 -2.93 11.06 -14.43
N LEU A 133 -3.29 11.33 -13.16
CA LEU A 133 -4.65 11.12 -12.66
C LEU A 133 -5.50 12.40 -12.61
N PRO A 134 -6.82 12.30 -12.88
CA PRO A 134 -7.76 13.41 -12.71
C PRO A 134 -8.04 13.74 -11.23
N GLU A 135 -7.79 12.80 -10.30
CA GLU A 135 -8.13 12.93 -8.86
C GLU A 135 -7.09 13.70 -8.02
N ARG A 136 -6.48 14.75 -8.58
CA ARG A 136 -5.45 15.55 -7.87
C ARG A 136 -5.95 16.14 -6.55
N GLY A 137 -7.18 16.65 -6.52
CA GLY A 137 -7.77 17.24 -5.31
C GLY A 137 -7.85 16.27 -4.11
N GLN A 138 -7.99 14.96 -4.33
CA GLN A 138 -8.04 13.99 -3.23
C GLN A 138 -6.69 13.80 -2.54
N TYR A 139 -5.59 13.81 -3.30
CA TYR A 139 -4.24 13.68 -2.75
C TYR A 139 -3.86 14.94 -1.97
N ASP A 140 -4.13 16.13 -2.52
CA ASP A 140 -3.91 17.40 -1.82
C ASP A 140 -4.66 17.45 -0.48
N ALA A 141 -5.93 17.03 -0.45
CA ALA A 141 -6.72 16.98 0.77
C ALA A 141 -6.16 15.97 1.80
N ARG A 142 -5.71 14.79 1.34
CA ARG A 142 -5.05 13.79 2.20
C ARG A 142 -3.75 14.31 2.75
N PHE A 143 -2.97 15.00 1.92
CA PHE A 143 -1.68 15.56 2.28
C PHE A 143 -1.83 16.67 3.33
N GLY A 144 -2.76 17.61 3.12
CA GLY A 144 -3.07 18.65 4.12
C GLY A 144 -3.55 18.07 5.44
N LYS A 145 -4.41 17.03 5.41
CA LYS A 145 -4.84 16.32 6.63
C LYS A 145 -3.66 15.65 7.34
N TRP A 146 -2.76 15.05 6.59
CA TRP A 146 -1.58 14.38 7.12
C TRP A 146 -0.58 15.37 7.74
N LEU A 147 -0.28 16.48 7.07
CA LEU A 147 0.54 17.57 7.62
C LEU A 147 0.00 18.03 8.98
N ASN A 148 -1.32 18.22 9.08
CA ASN A 148 -1.97 18.60 10.34
C ASN A 148 -1.83 17.54 11.45
N VAL A 149 -1.73 16.25 11.11
CA VAL A 149 -1.47 15.19 12.09
C VAL A 149 -0.02 15.26 12.55
N CYS A 150 0.93 15.39 11.63
CA CYS A 150 2.35 15.51 11.94
C CYS A 150 2.64 16.72 12.82
N THR A 151 2.17 17.91 12.44
CA THR A 151 2.37 19.15 13.20
C THR A 151 1.83 19.05 14.63
N ARG A 152 0.64 18.45 14.81
CA ARG A 152 0.04 18.27 16.14
C ARG A 152 0.85 17.31 17.00
N ARG A 153 1.30 16.20 16.43
CA ARG A 153 2.04 15.17 17.17
C ARG A 153 3.50 15.56 17.43
N ALA A 154 4.11 16.35 16.55
CA ALA A 154 5.42 16.95 16.76
C ALA A 154 5.43 17.94 17.95
N GLY A 155 4.25 18.38 18.41
CA GLY A 155 4.15 19.29 19.55
C GLY A 155 4.77 20.65 19.21
N SER A 156 5.78 21.07 19.98
CA SER A 156 6.55 22.31 19.78
C SER A 156 7.89 22.09 19.07
N LEU A 157 8.21 20.86 18.67
CA LEU A 157 9.49 20.57 18.01
C LEU A 157 9.63 21.28 16.66
N LEU A 158 10.88 21.58 16.29
CA LEU A 158 11.21 22.08 14.97
C LEU A 158 10.93 21.04 13.91
N LEU A 159 10.39 21.47 12.78
CA LEU A 159 10.03 20.62 11.67
C LEU A 159 11.19 20.51 10.69
N SER A 160 11.50 19.27 10.31
CA SER A 160 12.40 18.96 9.20
C SER A 160 11.55 18.50 8.02
N ILE A 161 11.37 19.37 7.02
CA ILE A 161 10.46 19.11 5.90
C ILE A 161 11.26 18.84 4.62
N SER A 162 11.09 17.64 4.06
CA SER A 162 11.56 17.27 2.73
C SER A 162 10.36 17.13 1.80
N LEU A 163 10.36 17.85 0.68
CA LEU A 163 9.26 17.85 -0.28
C LEU A 163 9.81 17.78 -1.69
N ALA A 164 9.43 16.75 -2.44
CA ALA A 164 9.69 16.62 -3.87
C ALA A 164 8.36 16.53 -4.62
N ASP A 165 7.89 17.66 -5.17
CA ASP A 165 6.60 17.73 -5.84
C ASP A 165 6.60 18.70 -7.02
N ARG A 166 6.06 18.26 -8.17
CA ARG A 166 5.97 19.08 -9.38
C ARG A 166 4.68 19.88 -9.47
N VAL A 167 3.65 19.54 -8.68
CA VAL A 167 2.27 20.03 -8.84
C VAL A 167 1.59 20.24 -7.48
N ILE A 168 2.33 20.69 -6.47
CA ILE A 168 1.75 21.00 -5.16
C ILE A 168 0.67 22.09 -5.30
N SER A 169 -0.49 21.88 -4.68
CA SER A 169 -1.56 22.88 -4.72
C SER A 169 -1.25 24.13 -3.89
N ALA A 170 -1.90 25.24 -4.24
CA ALA A 170 -1.74 26.50 -3.50
C ALA A 170 -2.24 26.43 -2.05
N GLU A 171 -3.27 25.61 -1.77
CA GLU A 171 -3.76 25.37 -0.41
C GLU A 171 -2.68 24.69 0.43
N THR A 172 -2.09 23.63 -0.12
CA THR A 172 -1.00 22.92 0.52
C THR A 172 0.20 23.83 0.77
N LEU A 173 0.58 24.65 -0.21
CA LEU A 173 1.68 25.60 -0.07
C LEU A 173 1.40 26.60 1.07
N ARG A 174 0.16 27.09 1.20
CA ARG A 174 -0.25 27.96 2.31
C ARG A 174 -0.13 27.27 3.67
N VAL A 175 -0.48 25.99 3.77
CA VAL A 175 -0.29 25.20 5.00
C VAL A 175 1.19 25.02 5.31
N LEU A 176 2.06 24.84 4.32
CA LEU A 176 3.51 24.76 4.56
C LEU A 176 4.04 26.10 5.09
N VAL A 177 3.69 27.20 4.43
CA VAL A 177 4.10 28.56 4.83
C VAL A 177 3.58 28.90 6.24
N SER A 178 2.37 28.49 6.62
CA SER A 178 1.87 28.73 7.98
C SER A 178 2.66 28.00 9.08
N LEU A 179 3.46 27.00 8.70
CA LEU A 179 4.37 26.27 9.59
C LEU A 179 5.80 26.84 9.60
N ALA A 180 6.06 27.91 8.85
CA ALA A 180 7.40 28.47 8.64
C ALA A 180 8.12 28.85 9.94
N SER A 181 7.37 29.36 10.93
CA SER A 181 7.91 29.73 12.24
C SER A 181 8.56 28.57 13.00
N ARG A 182 8.24 27.33 12.61
CA ARG A 182 8.75 26.10 13.23
C ARG A 182 9.72 25.35 12.34
N TRP A 183 10.07 25.85 11.16
CA TRP A 183 11.01 25.18 10.28
C TRP A 183 12.42 25.18 10.90
N GLY A 184 12.99 23.99 11.07
CA GLY A 184 14.39 23.82 11.49
C GLY A 184 15.30 23.41 10.33
N SER A 185 14.79 22.56 9.44
CA SER A 185 15.50 22.11 8.24
C SER A 185 14.51 21.94 7.09
N ILE A 186 14.89 22.38 5.89
CA ILE A 186 14.06 22.30 4.69
C ILE A 186 14.86 21.72 3.54
N ARG A 187 14.26 20.76 2.85
CA ARG A 187 14.76 20.24 1.56
C ARG A 187 13.63 20.23 0.55
N PHE A 188 13.58 21.21 -0.35
CA PHE A 188 12.53 21.31 -1.35
C PHE A 188 13.09 21.07 -2.75
N VAL A 189 12.57 20.04 -3.40
CA VAL A 189 12.78 19.75 -4.82
C VAL A 189 11.51 20.15 -5.55
N LEU A 190 11.49 21.35 -6.15
CA LEU A 190 10.28 21.95 -6.72
C LEU A 190 10.58 22.62 -8.07
N PRO A 191 9.60 22.81 -8.97
CA PRO A 191 9.75 23.65 -10.15
C PRO A 191 10.04 25.11 -9.75
N LEU A 192 10.80 25.83 -10.56
CA LEU A 192 11.21 27.22 -10.28
C LEU A 192 10.03 28.13 -9.95
N LEU A 193 8.91 28.01 -10.68
CA LEU A 193 7.70 28.81 -10.43
C LEU A 193 7.11 28.59 -9.03
N LEU A 194 7.20 27.37 -8.49
CA LEU A 194 6.71 27.06 -7.14
C LEU A 194 7.68 27.55 -6.07
N LEU A 195 8.99 27.50 -6.33
CA LEU A 195 10.00 28.11 -5.44
C LEU A 195 9.84 29.63 -5.38
N GLN A 196 9.59 30.29 -6.51
CA GLN A 196 9.32 31.73 -6.55
C GLN A 196 8.08 32.08 -5.73
N ARG A 197 6.96 31.37 -5.93
CA ARG A 197 5.76 31.58 -5.13
C ARG A 197 5.97 31.37 -3.63
N LEU A 198 6.77 30.37 -3.25
CA LEU A 198 7.13 30.14 -1.86
C LEU A 198 7.94 31.33 -1.32
N SER A 199 8.94 31.78 -2.07
CA SER A 199 9.77 32.94 -1.73
C SER A 199 8.96 34.22 -1.59
N ASP A 200 8.01 34.47 -2.49
CA ASP A 200 7.15 35.65 -2.47
C ASP A 200 6.17 35.63 -1.28
N SER A 201 5.89 34.45 -0.73
CA SER A 201 4.94 34.26 0.38
C SER A 201 5.61 34.30 1.76
N LEU A 202 6.94 34.44 1.81
CA LEU A 202 7.72 34.38 3.04
C LEU A 202 8.56 35.66 3.18
N VAL A 203 8.62 36.20 4.39
CA VAL A 203 9.62 37.20 4.77
C VAL A 203 10.63 36.60 5.76
N GLU A 204 11.79 37.23 5.91
CA GLU A 204 12.87 36.74 6.78
C GLU A 204 12.41 36.46 8.22
N THR A 205 11.47 37.27 8.73
CA THR A 205 10.90 37.10 10.07
C THR A 205 10.02 35.87 10.24
N ASP A 206 9.55 35.26 9.14
CA ASP A 206 8.67 34.09 9.17
C ASP A 206 9.41 32.78 9.43
N VAL A 207 10.74 32.76 9.24
CA VAL A 207 11.60 31.56 9.36
C VAL A 207 12.70 31.71 10.43
N PRO A 208 12.37 32.14 11.66
CA PRO A 208 13.36 32.53 12.68
C PRO A 208 14.21 31.37 13.22
N LEU A 209 13.79 30.12 13.02
CA LEU A 209 14.42 28.92 13.58
C LEU A 209 15.08 28.03 12.53
N LEU A 210 15.10 28.47 11.27
CA LEU A 210 15.64 27.71 10.14
C LEU A 210 17.16 27.64 10.21
N ARG A 211 17.71 26.43 10.20
CA ARG A 211 19.15 26.17 10.30
C ARG A 211 19.73 25.65 8.99
N ASP A 212 18.99 24.76 8.34
CA ASP A 212 19.41 24.09 7.12
C ASP A 212 18.38 24.32 6.01
N ILE A 213 18.83 24.78 4.84
CA ILE A 213 17.99 24.95 3.66
C ILE A 213 18.66 24.36 2.43
N ASP A 214 17.94 23.50 1.73
CA ASP A 214 18.32 22.92 0.44
C ASP A 214 17.16 23.10 -0.53
N LEU A 215 17.35 23.94 -1.55
CA LEU A 215 16.38 24.18 -2.61
C LEU A 215 16.95 23.67 -3.93
N THR A 216 16.31 22.64 -4.47
CA THR A 216 16.68 22.05 -5.77
C THR A 216 15.57 22.29 -6.77
N ILE A 217 15.91 22.78 -7.96
CA ILE A 217 14.95 22.93 -9.04
C ILE A 217 14.83 21.58 -9.76
N PHE A 218 13.61 21.10 -10.02
CA PHE A 218 13.45 19.91 -10.86
C PHE A 218 14.15 20.10 -12.21
N PRO A 219 14.93 19.12 -12.69
CA PRO A 219 15.49 19.20 -14.02
C PRO A 219 14.35 19.37 -15.04
N PRO A 220 14.56 20.17 -16.10
CA PRO A 220 13.61 20.26 -17.19
C PRO A 220 13.30 18.85 -17.67
N ARG A 221 12.03 18.55 -17.97
CA ARG A 221 11.68 17.27 -18.57
C ARG A 221 12.49 17.16 -19.86
N LEU A 222 13.54 16.33 -19.86
CA LEU A 222 14.10 15.85 -21.10
C LEU A 222 12.91 15.21 -21.82
N LYS A 223 12.44 15.87 -22.89
CA LYS A 223 11.54 15.21 -23.83
C LYS A 223 12.22 13.88 -24.14
N SER A 224 11.52 12.76 -23.95
CA SER A 224 12.01 11.53 -24.55
C SER A 224 12.29 11.88 -26.00
N CYS A 225 13.54 11.71 -26.42
CA CYS A 225 13.82 11.49 -27.82
C CYS A 225 13.12 10.19 -28.14
N ASP A 226 11.84 10.27 -28.47
CA ASP A 226 11.14 9.18 -29.13
C ASP A 226 11.92 8.94 -30.42
N SER A 227 12.63 7.83 -30.37
CA SER A 227 13.43 7.29 -31.44
C SER A 227 12.47 6.53 -32.34
N GLN A 228 12.53 6.88 -33.63
CA GLN A 228 12.01 6.18 -34.81
C GLN A 228 10.53 6.36 -35.15
#